data_AF-A0A8S0FJ23-F1
#
_entry.id   AF-A0A8S0FJ23-F1
#
_cell.length_a   1.000
_cell.length_b   1.000
_cell.length_c   1.000
_cell.angle_alpha   90.00
_cell.angle_beta   90.00
_cell.angle_gamma   90.00
#
_symmetry.space_group_name_H-M   'P 1'
#
loop_
_entity.id
_entity.type
_entity.pdbx_description
1 polymer ?
#
loop_
_entity_poly.entity_id
_entity_poly.type
_entity_poly.pdbx_seq_one_letter_code
_entity_poly.pdbx_strand_id
1 'polypeptide(L)'
;MGVITQYQSHTLVQHIQRGWSFFNEEMNEFVDLLPAQQRMKGENWYRGTADAVTQNLDIIRRYKAEYVVILAGDHIYKQDYSRMLIDHVEKGARCTVACMPVPIEEASAFGVMAVDENDKIIEFVEKPANPPSRYAERSRQISGEYGYLRL
;
A
#
# COMPACT_ATOMS: atom_id res chain seq x y z
N MET A 1 -8.33 -11.38 4.39
CA MET A 1 -7.07 -10.61 4.26
C MET A 1 -6.02 -11.50 3.60
N GLY A 2 -5.27 -11.01 2.62
CA GLY A 2 -4.18 -11.78 1.98
C GLY A 2 -2.82 -11.21 2.38
N VAL A 3 -1.91 -12.08 2.82
CA VAL A 3 -0.52 -11.70 3.15
C VAL A 3 0.41 -12.32 2.13
N ILE A 4 0.97 -11.48 1.27
CA ILE A 4 1.90 -11.91 0.23
C ILE A 4 3.32 -11.84 0.79
N THR A 5 4.05 -12.96 0.73
CA THR A 5 5.43 -13.04 1.25
C THR A 5 6.41 -13.45 0.18
N GLN A 6 7.63 -12.90 0.20
CA GLN A 6 8.64 -13.13 -0.83
C GLN A 6 9.88 -13.86 -0.32
N TYR A 7 10.64 -13.24 0.60
CA TYR A 7 11.91 -13.78 1.11
C TYR A 7 11.87 -14.11 2.59
N GLN A 8 12.61 -15.15 2.98
CA GLN A 8 12.90 -15.53 4.37
C GLN A 8 11.67 -15.50 5.30
N SER A 9 10.52 -15.93 4.80
CA SER A 9 9.24 -15.76 5.49
C SER A 9 8.91 -16.83 6.52
N HIS A 10 9.82 -17.76 6.84
CA HIS A 10 9.51 -18.90 7.73
C HIS A 10 8.98 -18.46 9.10
N THR A 11 9.67 -17.52 9.76
CA THR A 11 9.25 -17.00 11.07
C THR A 11 7.99 -16.15 10.98
N LEU A 12 7.82 -15.39 9.89
CA LEU A 12 6.62 -14.61 9.62
C LEU A 12 5.39 -15.51 9.41
N VAL A 13 5.54 -16.56 8.61
CA VAL A 13 4.51 -17.59 8.39
C VAL A 13 4.13 -18.25 9.71
N GLN A 14 5.13 -18.64 10.52
CA GLN A 14 4.88 -19.22 11.83
C GLN A 14 4.15 -18.25 12.78
N HIS A 15 4.49 -16.96 12.74
CA HIS A 15 3.81 -15.93 13.52
C HIS A 15 2.35 -15.78 13.10
N ILE A 16 2.07 -15.71 11.80
CA ILE A 16 0.71 -15.59 11.27
C ILE A 16 -0.10 -16.84 11.62
N GLN A 17 0.45 -18.04 11.43
CA GLN A 17 -0.21 -19.30 11.78
C GLN A 17 -0.52 -19.46 13.28
N ARG A 18 0.25 -18.84 14.18
CA ARG A 18 0.02 -18.94 15.62
C ARG A 18 -0.82 -17.79 16.18
N GLY A 19 -0.61 -16.59 15.66
CA GLY A 19 -1.22 -15.36 16.18
C GLY A 19 -2.48 -14.93 15.45
N TRP A 20 -2.70 -15.38 14.22
CA TRP A 20 -3.75 -14.89 13.32
C TRP A 20 -4.62 -16.01 12.73
N SER A 21 -4.70 -17.18 13.38
CA SER A 21 -5.47 -18.35 12.92
C SER A 21 -6.85 -18.48 13.60
N PHE A 22 -7.40 -17.40 14.15
CA PHE A 22 -8.67 -17.41 14.87
C PHE A 22 -9.88 -16.97 14.02
N PHE A 23 -9.68 -16.71 12.72
CA PHE A 23 -10.74 -16.28 11.82
C PHE A 23 -11.62 -17.45 11.38
N ASN A 24 -12.91 -17.18 11.15
CA ASN A 24 -13.87 -18.17 10.69
C ASN A 24 -14.24 -17.95 9.22
N GLU A 25 -13.84 -18.88 8.36
CA GLU A 25 -14.14 -18.84 6.93
C GLU A 25 -15.64 -18.81 6.64
N GLU A 26 -16.47 -19.47 7.47
CA GLU A 26 -17.93 -19.45 7.32
C GLU A 26 -18.54 -18.05 7.52
N MET A 27 -17.83 -17.18 8.24
CA MET A 27 -18.20 -15.77 8.44
C MET A 27 -17.59 -14.83 7.38
N ASN A 28 -16.96 -15.38 6.33
CA ASN A 28 -16.15 -14.66 5.34
C ASN A 28 -14.93 -13.94 5.95
N GLU A 29 -14.39 -14.48 7.04
CA GLU A 29 -13.21 -13.96 7.71
C GLU A 29 -12.04 -14.92 7.53
N PHE A 30 -10.90 -14.41 7.05
CA PHE A 30 -9.72 -15.24 6.79
C PHE A 30 -8.43 -14.42 6.73
N VAL A 31 -7.31 -15.11 6.95
CA VAL A 31 -5.96 -14.63 6.67
C VAL A 31 -5.25 -15.65 5.79
N ASP A 32 -5.17 -15.34 4.49
CA ASP A 32 -4.54 -16.23 3.50
C ASP A 32 -3.08 -15.87 3.33
N LEU A 33 -2.22 -16.87 3.51
CA LEU A 33 -0.79 -16.76 3.22
C LEU A 33 -0.56 -17.07 1.74
N LEU A 34 -0.02 -16.10 1.01
CA LEU A 34 0.28 -16.17 -0.41
C LEU A 34 1.81 -16.10 -0.60
N PRO A 35 2.54 -17.21 -0.35
CA PRO A 35 3.98 -17.22 -0.54
C PRO A 35 4.34 -17.13 -2.01
N ALA A 36 5.48 -16.50 -2.32
CA ALA A 36 6.08 -16.53 -3.64
C ALA A 36 6.21 -17.98 -4.12
N GLN A 37 5.42 -18.36 -5.12
CA GLN A 37 5.46 -19.69 -5.69
C GLN A 37 6.65 -19.79 -6.64
N GLN A 38 7.56 -20.70 -6.35
CA GLN A 38 8.54 -21.17 -7.33
C GLN A 38 7.82 -22.03 -8.38
N ARG A 39 7.12 -21.41 -9.35
CA ARG A 39 6.56 -22.16 -10.49
C ARG A 39 7.72 -22.67 -11.35
N MET A 40 7.71 -23.97 -11.65
CA MET A 40 8.82 -24.81 -12.15
C MET A 40 9.44 -24.45 -13.53
N LYS A 41 9.42 -23.20 -13.97
CA LYS A 41 10.13 -22.74 -15.18
C LYS A 41 10.63 -21.30 -14.98
N GLY A 42 11.86 -21.14 -14.48
CA GLY A 42 12.58 -19.86 -14.40
C GLY A 42 12.84 -19.32 -12.98
N GLU A 43 13.79 -18.38 -12.88
CA GLU A 43 14.07 -17.56 -11.69
C GLU A 43 12.86 -16.68 -11.37
N ASN A 44 11.82 -17.24 -10.75
CA ASN A 44 10.53 -16.57 -10.60
C ASN A 44 10.32 -16.06 -9.19
N TRP A 45 11.15 -15.10 -8.80
CA TRP A 45 10.89 -14.22 -7.65
C TRP A 45 9.95 -13.10 -8.12
N TYR A 46 9.12 -12.53 -7.24
CA TYR A 46 8.27 -11.39 -7.64
C TYR A 46 9.16 -10.27 -8.18
N ARG A 47 8.88 -9.82 -9.41
CA ARG A 47 9.64 -8.73 -10.05
C ARG A 47 9.44 -7.37 -9.35
N GLY A 48 8.41 -7.28 -8.51
CA GLY A 48 8.05 -6.14 -7.69
C GLY A 48 6.71 -6.37 -6.99
N THR A 49 6.23 -5.37 -6.24
CA THR A 49 4.98 -5.44 -5.48
C THR A 49 3.75 -5.67 -6.37
N ALA A 50 3.68 -5.02 -7.53
CA ALA A 50 2.59 -5.23 -8.49
C ALA A 50 2.60 -6.63 -9.12
N ASP A 51 3.79 -7.19 -9.37
CA ASP A 51 3.92 -8.56 -9.88
C ASP A 51 3.47 -9.58 -8.82
N ALA A 52 3.73 -9.30 -7.54
CA ALA A 52 3.27 -10.11 -6.43
C ALA A 52 1.74 -10.23 -6.37
N VAL A 53 1.02 -9.12 -6.57
CA VAL A 53 -0.44 -9.12 -6.68
C VAL A 53 -0.90 -9.83 -7.96
N THR A 54 -0.24 -9.57 -9.09
CA THR A 54 -0.59 -10.13 -10.40
C THR A 54 -0.49 -11.65 -10.43
N GLN A 55 0.57 -12.23 -9.88
CA GLN A 55 0.74 -13.69 -9.82
C GLN A 55 -0.33 -14.38 -8.96
N ASN A 56 -0.95 -13.65 -8.01
CA ASN A 56 -2.01 -14.15 -7.14
C ASN A 56 -3.42 -13.73 -7.58
N LEU A 57 -3.58 -13.16 -8.78
CA LEU A 57 -4.84 -12.57 -9.23
C LEU A 57 -6.00 -13.58 -9.29
N ASP A 58 -5.71 -14.84 -9.61
CA ASP A 58 -6.71 -15.92 -9.64
C ASP A 58 -7.31 -16.21 -8.26
N ILE A 59 -6.53 -16.02 -7.19
CA ILE A 59 -7.00 -16.20 -5.81
C ILE A 59 -7.80 -14.96 -5.40
N ILE A 60 -7.25 -13.77 -5.64
CA ILE A 60 -7.89 -12.50 -5.30
C ILE A 60 -9.27 -12.36 -5.95
N ARG A 61 -9.41 -12.75 -7.23
CA ARG A 61 -10.69 -12.72 -7.95
C ARG A 61 -11.77 -13.63 -7.36
N ARG A 62 -11.39 -14.72 -6.67
CA ARG A 62 -12.36 -15.63 -6.04
C ARG A 62 -13.06 -15.00 -4.85
N TYR A 63 -12.41 -14.07 -4.15
CA TYR A 63 -13.01 -13.36 -3.03
C TYR A 63 -14.13 -12.40 -3.46
N LYS A 64 -14.21 -12.05 -4.76
CA LYS A 64 -15.24 -11.13 -5.31
C LYS A 64 -15.36 -9.80 -4.53
N ALA A 65 -14.25 -9.31 -4.00
CA ALA A 65 -14.22 -8.05 -3.27
C ALA A 65 -14.53 -6.87 -4.22
N GLU A 66 -15.35 -5.94 -3.77
CA GLU A 66 -15.64 -4.69 -4.51
C GLU A 66 -14.45 -3.72 -4.45
N TYR A 67 -13.74 -3.70 -3.32
CA TYR A 67 -12.58 -2.85 -3.08
C TYR A 67 -11.39 -3.70 -2.65
N VAL A 68 -10.19 -3.30 -3.10
CA VAL A 68 -8.92 -3.91 -2.71
C VAL A 68 -8.06 -2.86 -2.04
N VAL A 69 -7.70 -3.09 -0.78
CA VAL A 69 -6.77 -2.25 -0.02
C VAL A 69 -5.39 -2.89 -0.05
N ILE A 70 -4.40 -2.18 -0.60
CA ILE A 70 -3.00 -2.62 -0.66
C ILE A 70 -2.24 -1.96 0.48
N LEU A 71 -1.56 -2.76 1.32
CA LEU A 71 -0.86 -2.29 2.51
C LEU A 71 0.61 -2.74 2.51
N ALA A 72 1.50 -1.86 2.95
CA ALA A 72 2.87 -2.21 3.31
C ALA A 72 2.89 -2.87 4.70
N GLY A 73 3.51 -4.04 4.81
CA GLY A 73 3.51 -4.86 6.03
C GLY A 73 4.65 -4.56 7.01
N ASP A 74 5.50 -3.60 6.71
CA ASP A 74 6.73 -3.26 7.42
C ASP A 74 6.70 -1.88 8.12
N HIS A 75 5.58 -1.15 8.01
CA HIS A 75 5.36 0.10 8.73
C HIS A 75 4.60 -0.13 10.05
N ILE A 76 5.00 0.60 11.10
CA ILE A 76 4.29 0.62 12.39
C ILE A 76 3.42 1.87 12.46
N TYR A 77 2.11 1.71 12.36
CA TYR A 77 1.14 2.81 12.43
C TYR A 77 -0.24 2.31 12.86
N LYS A 78 -1.14 3.26 13.13
CA LYS A 78 -2.57 3.00 13.33
C LYS A 78 -3.36 3.88 12.38
N GLN A 79 -4.16 3.26 11.53
CA GLN A 79 -5.02 3.96 10.58
C GLN A 79 -6.37 3.26 10.50
N ASP A 80 -7.42 4.06 10.40
CA ASP A 80 -8.78 3.60 10.14
C ASP A 80 -9.03 3.62 8.62
N TYR A 81 -8.93 2.45 7.97
CA TYR A 81 -9.11 2.33 6.52
C TYR A 81 -10.56 2.55 6.06
N SER A 82 -11.54 2.50 6.96
CA SER A 82 -12.94 2.78 6.60
C SER A 82 -13.10 4.23 6.11
N ARG A 83 -12.39 5.17 6.73
CA ARG A 83 -12.36 6.58 6.33
C ARG A 83 -11.73 6.76 4.95
N MET A 84 -10.67 6.01 4.65
CA MET A 84 -10.03 6.03 3.34
C MET A 84 -10.93 5.46 2.25
N LEU A 85 -11.69 4.40 2.56
CA LEU A 85 -12.67 3.83 1.64
C LEU A 85 -13.83 4.80 1.38
N ILE A 86 -14.32 5.50 2.41
CA ILE A 86 -15.33 6.55 2.25
C ILE A 86 -14.81 7.65 1.31
N ASP A 87 -13.63 8.21 1.59
CA ASP A 87 -13.01 9.25 0.74
C ASP A 87 -12.78 8.78 -0.71
N HIS A 88 -12.39 7.52 -0.89
CA HIS A 88 -12.23 6.90 -2.22
C HIS A 88 -13.54 6.87 -3.02
N VAL A 89 -14.64 6.46 -2.37
CA VAL A 89 -15.97 6.38 -2.99
C VAL A 89 -16.52 7.79 -3.25
N GLU A 90 -16.42 8.69 -2.28
CA GLU A 90 -16.91 10.07 -2.39
C GLU A 90 -16.22 10.85 -3.52
N LYS A 91 -14.90 10.66 -3.68
CA LYS A 91 -14.13 11.25 -4.79
C LYS A 91 -14.32 10.54 -6.13
N GLY A 92 -14.99 9.38 -6.15
CA GLY A 92 -15.13 8.55 -7.36
C GLY A 92 -13.79 8.14 -7.97
N ALA A 93 -12.76 8.02 -7.12
CA ALA A 93 -11.40 7.78 -7.57
C ALA A 93 -11.21 6.33 -8.05
N ARG A 94 -10.34 6.11 -9.03
CA ARG A 94 -9.94 4.75 -9.44
C ARG A 94 -8.89 4.14 -8.52
N CYS A 95 -8.09 5.01 -7.89
CA CYS A 95 -7.06 4.66 -6.93
C CYS A 95 -6.96 5.81 -5.95
N THR A 96 -6.93 5.50 -4.65
CA THR A 96 -6.67 6.46 -3.59
C THR A 96 -5.40 6.05 -2.87
N VAL A 97 -4.55 7.03 -2.60
CA VAL A 97 -3.25 6.83 -1.99
C VAL A 97 -3.23 7.56 -0.66
N ALA A 98 -2.98 6.82 0.42
CA ALA A 98 -2.74 7.43 1.72
C ALA A 98 -1.41 8.16 1.67
N CYS A 99 -1.37 9.39 2.20
CA CYS A 99 -0.16 10.18 2.22
C CYS A 99 -0.01 11.00 3.49
N MET A 100 1.24 11.34 3.82
CA MET A 100 1.59 12.12 5.00
C MET A 100 2.62 13.21 4.63
N PRO A 101 2.49 14.45 5.16
CA PRO A 101 3.52 15.47 5.00
C PRO A 101 4.82 15.04 5.67
N VAL A 102 5.95 15.21 4.97
CA VAL A 102 7.31 15.06 5.52
C VAL A 102 8.19 16.27 5.20
N PRO A 103 9.21 16.55 6.02
CA PRO A 103 10.22 17.55 5.70
C PRO A 103 10.91 17.25 4.37
N ILE A 104 11.24 18.31 3.61
CA ILE A 104 11.88 18.20 2.29
C ILE A 104 13.20 17.40 2.34
N GLU A 105 13.93 17.54 3.44
CA GLU A 105 15.22 16.91 3.69
C GLU A 105 15.11 15.37 3.70
N GLU A 106 13.95 14.84 4.10
CA GLU A 106 13.67 13.40 4.17
C GLU A 106 12.93 12.88 2.93
N ALA A 107 12.37 13.77 2.10
CA ALA A 107 11.47 13.41 1.00
C ALA A 107 12.14 12.56 -0.10
N SER A 108 13.47 12.59 -0.22
CA SER A 108 14.22 11.83 -1.23
C SER A 108 14.15 10.31 -1.04
N ALA A 109 13.81 9.83 0.18
CA ALA A 109 13.66 8.41 0.47
C ALA A 109 12.29 7.84 0.07
N PHE A 110 11.33 8.70 -0.30
CA PHE A 110 9.92 8.34 -0.48
C PHE A 110 9.42 8.59 -1.91
N GLY A 111 8.26 8.02 -2.21
CA GLY A 111 7.46 8.45 -3.36
C GLY A 111 6.77 9.78 -3.04
N VAL A 112 7.07 10.80 -3.83
CA VAL A 112 6.63 12.18 -3.61
C VAL A 112 5.53 12.53 -4.60
N MET A 113 4.44 13.15 -4.13
CA MET A 113 3.33 13.56 -4.99
C MET A 113 2.96 15.05 -4.89
N ALA A 114 2.54 15.61 -6.03
CA ALA A 114 1.78 16.85 -6.10
C ALA A 114 0.30 16.57 -6.11
N VAL A 115 -0.46 17.38 -5.37
CA VAL A 115 -1.91 17.40 -5.40
C VAL A 115 -2.44 18.77 -5.84
N ASP A 116 -3.65 18.79 -6.39
CA ASP A 116 -4.43 20.02 -6.61
C ASP A 116 -5.31 20.38 -5.40
N GLU A 117 -6.16 21.41 -5.55
CA GLU A 117 -7.04 21.91 -4.48
C GLU A 117 -8.11 20.90 -4.02
N ASN A 118 -8.35 19.84 -4.81
CA ASN A 118 -9.29 18.75 -4.54
C ASN A 118 -8.57 17.46 -4.11
N ASP A 119 -7.30 17.56 -3.72
CA ASP A 119 -6.44 16.44 -3.34
C ASP A 119 -6.21 15.41 -4.47
N LYS A 120 -6.40 15.80 -5.74
CA LYS A 120 -6.12 14.92 -6.87
C LYS A 120 -4.63 14.93 -7.16
N ILE A 121 -4.03 13.73 -7.23
CA ILE A 121 -2.62 13.57 -7.61
C ILE A 121 -2.43 14.01 -9.06
N ILE A 122 -1.58 15.02 -9.27
CA ILE A 122 -1.23 15.56 -10.59
C ILE A 122 0.12 15.01 -11.06
N GLU A 123 1.07 14.86 -10.14
CA GLU A 123 2.41 14.33 -10.43
C GLU A 123 2.85 13.40 -9.30
N PHE A 124 3.63 12.38 -9.66
CA PHE A 124 4.24 11.44 -8.73
C PHE A 124 5.68 11.14 -9.18
N VAL A 125 6.62 11.18 -8.24
CA VAL A 125 8.03 10.89 -8.48
C VAL A 125 8.53 9.94 -7.38
N GLU A 126 9.01 8.76 -7.78
CA GLU A 126 9.59 7.78 -6.86
C GLU A 126 11.03 8.16 -6.50
N LYS A 127 11.31 8.37 -5.21
CA LYS A 127 12.64 8.62 -4.65
C LYS A 127 13.42 9.72 -5.41
N PRO A 128 12.88 10.95 -5.47
CA PRO A 128 13.52 12.04 -6.20
C PRO A 128 14.85 12.41 -5.53
N ALA A 129 15.94 12.41 -6.31
CA ALA A 129 17.23 12.90 -5.84
C ALA A 129 17.19 14.38 -5.43
N ASN A 130 16.31 15.17 -6.05
CA ASN A 130 16.02 16.54 -5.68
C ASN A 130 14.49 16.71 -5.60
N PRO A 131 13.89 16.66 -4.39
CA PRO A 131 12.46 16.82 -4.20
C PRO A 131 11.98 18.15 -4.80
N PRO A 132 11.00 18.17 -5.73
CA PRO A 132 10.62 19.40 -6.42
C PRO A 132 10.00 20.43 -5.46
N SER A 133 10.66 21.56 -5.19
CA SER A 133 10.20 22.59 -4.23
C SER A 133 8.74 23.02 -4.44
N ARG A 134 8.29 23.00 -5.69
CA ARG A 134 6.93 23.35 -6.12
C ARG A 134 5.82 22.48 -5.50
N TYR A 135 6.12 21.26 -5.05
CA TYR A 135 5.13 20.41 -4.39
C TYR A 135 4.89 20.81 -2.93
N ALA A 136 5.88 21.45 -2.30
CA ALA A 136 5.73 22.00 -0.95
C ALA A 136 4.76 23.19 -0.95
N GLU A 137 4.75 24.03 -2.00
CA GLU A 137 3.87 25.22 -2.07
C GLU A 137 2.38 24.89 -2.31
N ARG A 138 2.06 23.71 -2.83
CA ARG A 138 0.68 23.28 -3.13
C ARG A 138 0.07 22.34 -2.08
N SER A 139 0.86 21.80 -1.16
CA SER A 139 0.32 21.04 -0.05
C SER A 139 -0.35 21.99 0.93
N ARG A 140 -1.62 21.71 1.27
CA ARG A 140 -2.31 22.45 2.33
C ARG A 140 -1.46 22.37 3.60
N GLN A 141 -1.39 23.51 4.30
CA GLN A 141 -0.72 23.69 5.57
C GLN A 141 -1.39 22.83 6.65
N ILE A 142 -1.08 21.54 6.68
CA ILE A 142 -1.38 20.69 7.83
C ILE A 142 -0.22 20.96 8.80
N SER A 143 -0.49 21.69 9.88
CA SER A 143 0.43 21.97 11.01
C SER A 143 1.62 22.93 10.80
N GLY A 144 1.58 23.84 9.83
CA GLY A 144 2.52 24.98 9.80
C GLY A 144 3.86 24.74 9.11
N GLU A 145 4.08 23.56 8.54
CA GLU A 145 5.26 23.22 7.73
C GLU A 145 4.81 22.81 6.32
N TYR A 146 5.46 23.35 5.28
CA TYR A 146 5.23 22.94 3.90
C TYR A 146 5.80 21.53 3.69
N GLY A 147 4.93 20.52 3.61
CA GLY A 147 5.33 19.12 3.58
C GLY A 147 5.07 18.45 2.24
N TYR A 148 5.95 17.52 1.85
CA TYR A 148 5.70 16.63 0.72
C TYR A 148 4.83 15.47 1.17
N LEU A 149 3.89 15.08 0.33
CA LEU A 149 3.06 13.90 0.58
C LEU A 149 3.85 12.64 0.20
N ARG A 150 4.19 11.82 1.21
CA ARG A 150 4.82 10.50 1.00
C ARG A 150 3.82 9.35 0.96
N LEU A 151 4.14 8.31 0.20
CA LEU A 151 3.55 6.97 0.23
C LEU A 151 4.21 6.08 1.29
#